data_AF-V4LGH8-F1
#
_entry.id   AF-V4LGH8-F1
#
_cell.length_a   1.000
_cell.length_b   1.000
_cell.length_c   1.000
_cell.angle_alpha   90.00
_cell.angle_beta   90.00
_cell.angle_gamma   90.00
#
_symmetry.space_group_name_H-M   'P 1'
#
loop_
_entity.id
_entity.type
_entity.pdbx_description
1 polymer ?
#
loop_
_entity_poly.entity_id
_entity_poly.type
_entity_poly.pdbx_seq_one_letter_code
_entity_poly.pdbx_strand_id
1 'polypeptide(L)'
;MESMSMTQRVLRRNRSLPASRYCPYTIGSVKETNIPKEKQREEVVKLGVKLSLFVAEAMFILSDDIRSMSIFCCWLFKHPENKSLNAPVVGRMFLAIEYVFETYIKPKNGIYKGGGKSIQWENFNPSCLHFAFVVRVLDRIVTILRNGGVVRSSGFVHCNQELKKLEEKLRSLKDVSEANGFAREAIESNIIHSWKSLFETTHEVLNTKTRFIALFKSAVDEINQYVCCRGLASLLI
;
A
#
# COMPACT_ATOMS: atom_id res chain seq x y z
N MET A 1 -37.32 -75.65 29.86
CA MET A 1 -38.15 -75.48 28.66
C MET A 1 -38.35 -73.99 28.49
N GLU A 2 -37.64 -73.40 27.52
CA GLU A 2 -38.24 -72.78 26.31
C GLU A 2 -38.89 -71.43 26.64
N SER A 3 -38.70 -70.31 25.96
CA SER A 3 -38.07 -70.02 24.66
C SER A 3 -37.95 -68.49 24.52
N MET A 4 -37.02 -68.06 23.66
CA MET A 4 -36.72 -66.66 23.31
C MET A 4 -37.90 -65.90 22.67
N SER A 5 -37.87 -64.57 22.72
CA SER A 5 -38.24 -63.73 21.57
C SER A 5 -37.55 -62.36 21.63
N MET A 6 -36.72 -62.11 20.61
CA MET A 6 -36.07 -60.84 20.29
C MET A 6 -37.07 -59.86 19.69
N THR A 7 -37.03 -58.59 20.09
CA THR A 7 -37.29 -57.50 19.12
C THR A 7 -36.48 -56.25 19.43
N GLN A 8 -35.66 -55.95 18.44
CA GLN A 8 -34.83 -54.76 18.22
C GLN A 8 -35.71 -53.51 18.13
N ARG A 9 -35.41 -52.44 18.89
CA ARG A 9 -35.82 -51.05 18.58
C ARG A 9 -34.94 -50.04 19.33
N VAL A 10 -34.06 -49.42 18.54
CA VAL A 10 -33.29 -48.17 18.71
C VAL A 10 -33.52 -47.38 20.01
N LEU A 11 -32.51 -47.38 20.88
CA LEU A 11 -32.35 -46.41 21.97
C LEU A 11 -31.78 -45.09 21.42
N ARG A 12 -32.64 -44.19 20.93
CA ARG A 12 -32.30 -42.75 20.91
C ARG A 12 -32.54 -42.19 22.31
N ARG A 13 -31.52 -42.27 23.17
CA ARG A 13 -31.53 -41.52 24.44
C ARG A 13 -31.40 -40.03 24.13
N ASN A 14 -32.49 -39.31 24.29
CA ASN A 14 -32.49 -37.88 24.55
C ASN A 14 -31.69 -37.63 25.83
N ARG A 15 -30.41 -37.30 25.69
CA ARG A 15 -29.66 -36.60 26.75
C ARG A 15 -29.55 -35.15 26.32
N SER A 16 -30.33 -34.32 27.00
CA SER A 16 -30.15 -32.88 27.10
C SER A 16 -28.65 -32.58 27.27
N LEU A 17 -28.03 -31.98 26.25
CA LEU A 17 -26.72 -31.37 26.40
C LEU A 17 -26.90 -30.11 27.27
N PRO A 18 -26.04 -29.88 28.28
CA PRO A 18 -26.14 -28.69 29.10
C PRO A 18 -25.96 -27.46 28.20
N ALA A 19 -26.88 -26.51 28.35
CA ALA A 19 -26.89 -25.25 27.63
C ALA A 19 -25.47 -24.67 27.60
N SER A 20 -24.99 -24.43 26.37
CA SER A 20 -23.72 -23.77 26.10
C SER A 20 -23.58 -22.57 27.02
N ARG A 21 -22.41 -22.45 27.66
CA ARG A 21 -22.01 -21.27 28.43
C ARG A 21 -22.10 -20.06 27.48
N TYR A 22 -23.25 -19.39 27.52
CA TYR A 22 -23.41 -18.04 27.04
C TYR A 22 -22.52 -17.20 27.98
N CYS A 23 -21.37 -16.77 27.47
CA CYS A 23 -20.57 -15.77 28.14
C CYS A 23 -21.00 -14.43 27.53
N PRO A 24 -21.90 -13.65 28.18
CA PRO A 24 -22.17 -12.30 27.75
C PRO A 24 -20.99 -11.48 28.24
N TYR A 25 -19.93 -11.40 27.43
CA TYR A 25 -18.99 -10.31 27.63
C TYR A 25 -19.78 -9.03 27.32
N THR A 26 -20.17 -8.40 28.41
CA THR A 26 -20.60 -7.03 28.57
C THR A 26 -20.35 -6.24 27.30
N ILE A 27 -21.43 -5.88 26.62
CA ILE A 27 -21.48 -4.70 25.76
C ILE A 27 -21.25 -3.52 26.70
N GLY A 28 -20.00 -3.37 27.17
CA GLY A 28 -19.47 -2.10 27.55
C GLY A 28 -19.46 -1.36 26.24
N SER A 29 -20.39 -0.42 26.09
CA SER A 29 -20.30 0.62 25.09
C SER A 29 -18.93 1.30 25.28
N VAL A 30 -17.89 0.76 24.64
CA VAL A 30 -16.84 1.60 24.13
C VAL A 30 -17.64 2.54 23.24
N LYS A 31 -17.82 3.77 23.72
CA LYS A 31 -18.15 4.89 22.86
C LYS A 31 -16.99 4.92 21.87
N GLU A 32 -17.05 4.10 20.82
CA GLU A 32 -16.40 4.40 19.55
C GLU A 32 -17.04 5.73 19.20
N THR A 33 -16.37 6.80 19.60
CA THR A 33 -16.66 8.14 19.16
C THR A 33 -16.67 8.03 17.66
N ASN A 34 -17.87 8.01 17.07
CA ASN A 34 -18.05 8.02 15.63
C ASN A 34 -17.39 9.31 15.15
N ILE A 35 -16.11 9.21 14.79
CA ILE A 35 -15.37 10.30 14.18
C ILE A 35 -16.18 10.63 12.92
N PRO A 36 -16.58 11.90 12.72
CA PRO A 36 -17.34 12.28 11.54
C PRO A 36 -16.67 11.74 10.29
N LYS A 37 -17.45 11.19 9.34
CA LYS A 37 -16.90 10.61 8.11
C LYS A 37 -15.98 11.59 7.37
N GLU A 38 -16.32 12.88 7.42
CA GLU A 38 -15.48 13.97 6.88
C GLU A 38 -14.11 14.01 7.55
N LYS A 39 -14.03 13.94 8.87
CA LYS A 39 -12.77 13.86 9.61
C LYS A 39 -11.97 12.60 9.27
N GLN A 40 -12.63 11.47 8.98
CA GLN A 40 -11.94 10.28 8.47
C GLN A 40 -11.38 10.49 7.05
N ARG A 41 -12.12 11.19 6.18
CA ARG A 41 -11.67 11.55 4.83
C ARG A 41 -10.48 12.52 4.87
N GLU A 42 -10.53 13.54 5.73
CA GLU A 42 -9.44 14.49 5.95
C GLU A 42 -8.17 13.77 6.42
N GLU A 43 -8.29 12.84 7.37
CA GLU A 43 -7.17 12.05 7.86
C GLU A 43 -6.57 11.17 6.74
N VAL A 44 -7.40 10.57 5.88
CA VAL A 44 -6.93 9.86 4.69
C VAL A 44 -6.15 10.77 3.76
N VAL A 45 -6.66 11.98 3.49
CA VAL A 45 -5.96 12.96 2.63
C VAL A 45 -4.60 13.29 3.21
N LYS A 46 -4.53 13.57 4.51
CA LYS A 46 -3.27 13.86 5.23
C LYS A 46 -2.28 12.70 5.15
N LEU A 47 -2.74 11.46 5.39
CA LEU A 47 -1.90 10.26 5.31
C LEU A 47 -1.42 10.01 3.88
N GLY A 48 -2.29 10.20 2.89
CA GLY A 48 -1.97 10.04 1.48
C GLY A 48 -0.92 11.04 0.99
N VAL A 49 -1.05 12.31 1.37
CA VAL A 49 -0.05 13.35 1.10
C VAL A 49 1.28 12.97 1.76
N LYS A 50 1.26 12.61 3.05
CA LYS A 50 2.48 12.20 3.78
C LYS A 50 3.17 11.01 3.12
N LEU A 51 2.41 9.98 2.75
CA LEU A 51 2.94 8.82 2.03
C LEU A 51 3.56 9.21 0.68
N SER A 52 2.87 10.05 -0.08
CA SER A 52 3.35 10.50 -1.40
C SER A 52 4.64 11.32 -1.30
N LEU A 53 4.79 12.13 -0.25
CA LEU A 53 6.04 12.84 0.03
C LEU A 53 7.18 11.88 0.38
N PHE A 54 6.91 10.83 1.15
CA PHE A 54 7.91 9.80 1.44
C PHE A 54 8.31 9.00 0.20
N VAL A 55 7.36 8.73 -0.69
CA VAL A 55 7.66 8.10 -1.99
C VAL A 55 8.53 9.05 -2.82
N ALA A 56 8.19 10.34 -2.89
CA ALA A 56 8.98 11.33 -3.58
C ALA A 56 10.41 11.39 -3.02
N GLU A 57 10.56 11.51 -1.70
CA GLU A 57 11.87 11.54 -1.03
C GLU A 57 12.70 10.28 -1.34
N ALA A 58 12.07 9.10 -1.29
CA ALA A 58 12.71 7.85 -1.69
C ALA A 58 13.16 7.85 -3.16
N MET A 59 12.40 8.46 -4.07
CA MET A 59 12.82 8.60 -5.47
C MET A 59 14.09 9.46 -5.58
N PHE A 60 14.22 10.54 -4.79
CA PHE A 60 15.45 11.33 -4.74
C PHE A 60 16.61 10.54 -4.14
N ILE A 61 16.40 9.77 -3.07
CA ILE A 61 17.45 8.92 -2.45
C ILE A 61 18.01 7.91 -3.45
N LEU A 62 17.15 7.30 -4.27
CA LEU A 62 17.53 6.28 -5.25
C LEU A 62 17.86 6.85 -6.63
N SER A 63 17.81 8.17 -6.80
CA SER A 63 17.94 8.80 -8.12
C SER A 63 19.32 8.62 -8.74
N ASP A 64 20.35 8.30 -7.93
CA ASP A 64 21.71 8.01 -8.39
C ASP A 64 21.77 6.87 -9.42
N ASP A 65 20.81 5.94 -9.36
CA ASP A 65 20.56 4.93 -10.40
C ASP A 65 19.06 4.86 -10.73
N ILE A 66 18.71 5.33 -11.93
CA ILE A 66 17.34 5.38 -12.45
C ILE A 66 16.66 4.00 -12.38
N ARG A 67 17.44 2.91 -12.54
CA ARG A 67 16.89 1.55 -12.51
C ARG A 67 16.42 1.15 -11.11
N SER A 68 17.22 1.39 -10.09
CA SER A 68 16.87 1.14 -8.69
C SER A 68 15.64 1.95 -8.27
N MET A 69 15.59 3.23 -8.61
CA MET A 69 14.40 4.06 -8.40
C MET A 69 13.17 3.50 -9.13
N SER A 70 13.34 3.06 -10.38
CA SER A 70 12.26 2.47 -11.18
C SER A 70 11.76 1.15 -10.59
N ILE A 71 12.66 0.27 -10.12
CA ILE A 71 12.32 -0.98 -9.45
C ILE A 71 11.53 -0.69 -8.17
N PHE A 72 11.95 0.30 -7.37
CA PHE A 72 11.19 0.75 -6.20
C PHE A 72 9.78 1.18 -6.58
N CYS A 73 9.62 2.05 -7.57
CA CYS A 73 8.31 2.51 -8.03
C CYS A 73 7.43 1.35 -8.52
N CYS A 74 8.00 0.40 -9.28
CA CYS A 74 7.30 -0.81 -9.69
C CYS A 74 6.88 -1.70 -8.51
N TRP A 75 7.72 -1.81 -7.47
CA TRP A 75 7.41 -2.57 -6.26
C TRP A 75 6.21 -2.02 -5.48
N LEU A 76 6.03 -0.70 -5.45
CA LEU A 76 4.86 -0.06 -4.81
C LEU A 76 3.53 -0.55 -5.41
N PHE A 77 3.54 -0.91 -6.70
CA PHE A 77 2.35 -1.30 -7.44
C PHE A 77 2.27 -2.81 -7.74
N LYS A 78 3.32 -3.57 -7.43
CA LYS A 78 3.36 -5.01 -7.61
C LYS A 78 2.61 -5.71 -6.48
N HIS A 79 1.29 -5.83 -6.61
CA HIS A 79 0.46 -6.58 -5.67
C HIS A 79 -0.34 -7.68 -6.38
N PRO A 80 -0.40 -8.91 -5.80
CA PRO A 80 -1.10 -10.05 -6.40
C PRO A 80 -2.63 -9.93 -6.30
N GLU A 81 -3.14 -9.11 -5.38
CA GLU A 81 -4.55 -8.72 -5.39
C GLU A 81 -4.75 -7.69 -6.51
N ASN A 82 -5.34 -8.18 -7.60
CA ASN A 82 -5.65 -7.53 -8.87
C ASN A 82 -6.46 -6.22 -8.73
N LYS A 83 -5.85 -5.19 -8.14
CA LYS A 83 -6.37 -3.83 -8.12
C LYS A 83 -5.71 -3.08 -9.25
N SER A 84 -6.53 -2.65 -10.22
CA SER A 84 -6.08 -1.85 -11.34
C SER A 84 -5.25 -0.65 -10.86
N LEU A 85 -4.31 -0.14 -11.68
CA LEU A 85 -3.67 1.16 -11.46
C LEU A 85 -4.68 2.33 -11.33
N ASN A 86 -5.95 2.07 -11.60
CA ASN A 86 -7.07 2.98 -11.37
C ASN A 86 -7.63 2.91 -9.94
N ALA A 87 -7.05 2.09 -9.05
CA ALA A 87 -7.42 2.09 -7.64
C ALA A 87 -7.14 3.49 -7.06
N PRO A 88 -8.04 4.04 -6.23
CA PRO A 88 -8.02 5.46 -5.91
C PRO A 88 -6.70 5.94 -5.29
N VAL A 89 -6.12 5.15 -4.40
CA VAL A 89 -4.84 5.50 -3.73
C VAL A 89 -3.67 5.32 -4.70
N VAL A 90 -3.64 4.20 -5.40
CA VAL A 90 -2.59 3.86 -6.39
C VAL A 90 -2.51 4.92 -7.49
N GLY A 91 -3.66 5.35 -8.02
CA GLY A 91 -3.71 6.39 -9.05
C GLY A 91 -3.15 7.73 -8.57
N ARG A 92 -3.49 8.16 -7.35
CA ARG A 92 -2.95 9.42 -6.78
C ARG A 92 -1.44 9.33 -6.51
N MET A 93 -0.97 8.18 -6.03
CA MET A 93 0.47 7.96 -5.88
C MET A 93 1.21 7.94 -7.21
N PHE A 94 0.62 7.35 -8.25
CA PHE A 94 1.22 7.39 -9.58
C PHE A 94 1.36 8.83 -10.09
N LEU A 95 0.34 9.67 -9.93
CA LEU A 95 0.43 11.08 -10.30
C LEU A 95 1.57 11.80 -9.58
N ALA A 96 1.76 11.52 -8.28
CA ALA A 96 2.87 12.07 -7.52
C ALA A 96 4.23 11.60 -8.06
N ILE A 97 4.37 10.30 -8.34
CA ILE A 97 5.59 9.71 -8.90
C ILE A 97 5.90 10.32 -10.26
N GLU A 98 4.90 10.40 -11.14
CA GLU A 98 5.05 10.96 -12.47
C GLU A 98 5.45 12.42 -12.43
N TYR A 99 4.78 13.22 -11.59
CA TYR A 99 5.13 14.63 -11.40
C TYR A 99 6.59 14.79 -10.93
N VAL A 100 7.00 14.02 -9.92
CA VAL A 100 8.38 14.06 -9.40
C VAL A 100 9.38 13.63 -10.47
N PHE A 101 9.08 12.56 -11.19
CA PHE A 101 9.97 12.03 -12.22
C PHE A 101 10.15 13.03 -13.36
N GLU A 102 9.06 13.50 -13.98
CA GLU A 102 9.12 14.40 -15.13
C GLU A 102 9.68 15.79 -14.78
N THR A 103 9.37 16.30 -13.58
CA THR A 103 9.74 17.67 -13.19
C THR A 103 11.13 17.77 -12.57
N TYR A 104 11.54 16.77 -11.77
CA TYR A 104 12.77 16.88 -10.96
C TYR A 104 13.86 15.91 -11.36
N ILE A 105 13.52 14.68 -11.73
CA ILE A 105 14.50 13.60 -11.95
C ILE A 105 14.93 13.52 -13.40
N LYS A 106 13.97 13.40 -14.33
CA LYS A 106 14.21 13.27 -15.77
C LYS A 106 15.08 14.39 -16.35
N PRO A 107 14.91 15.68 -15.97
CA PRO A 107 15.79 16.75 -16.46
C PRO A 107 17.25 16.58 -16.01
N LYS A 108 17.49 15.85 -14.92
CA LYS A 108 18.82 15.55 -14.38
C LYS A 108 19.38 14.21 -14.85
N ASN A 109 18.71 13.49 -15.76
CA ASN A 109 19.11 12.14 -16.20
C ASN A 109 20.55 12.03 -16.76
N GLY A 110 21.16 13.12 -17.22
CA GLY A 110 22.58 13.12 -17.62
C GLY A 110 23.58 13.00 -16.45
N ILE A 111 23.13 13.25 -15.22
CA ILE A 111 23.92 13.15 -13.97
C ILE A 111 23.87 11.70 -13.42
N TYR A 112 22.79 10.97 -13.70
CA TYR A 112 22.53 9.65 -13.13
C TYR A 112 23.11 8.53 -13.99
N LYS A 113 23.91 7.65 -13.38
CA LYS A 113 24.62 6.61 -14.12
C LYS A 113 23.69 5.43 -14.40
N GLY A 114 23.52 5.08 -15.67
CA GLY A 114 22.94 3.78 -16.05
C GLY A 114 24.01 2.69 -15.95
N GLY A 115 23.76 1.63 -15.18
CA GLY A 115 24.63 0.44 -15.17
C GLY A 115 24.89 -0.23 -13.82
N GLY A 116 24.59 0.44 -12.68
CA GLY A 116 24.72 -0.13 -11.33
C GLY A 116 23.43 -0.32 -10.52
N LYS A 117 23.57 -0.67 -9.25
CA LYS A 117 22.54 -0.64 -8.19
C LYS A 117 22.77 0.66 -7.41
N SER A 118 21.71 1.37 -7.02
CA SER A 118 21.86 2.59 -6.20
C SER A 118 22.70 2.30 -4.96
N ILE A 119 23.62 3.21 -4.64
CA ILE A 119 24.49 3.08 -3.45
C ILE A 119 23.64 2.97 -2.18
N GLN A 120 22.44 3.58 -2.20
CA GLN A 120 21.51 3.57 -1.07
C GLN A 120 20.56 2.37 -1.08
N TRP A 121 20.56 1.54 -2.13
CA TRP A 121 19.57 0.47 -2.28
C TRP A 121 19.60 -0.52 -1.12
N GLU A 122 20.77 -0.96 -0.66
CA GLU A 122 20.85 -1.97 0.42
C GLU A 122 20.31 -1.44 1.74
N ASN A 123 20.62 -0.18 2.03
CA ASN A 123 20.12 0.49 3.22
C ASN A 123 18.62 0.77 3.11
N PHE A 124 18.11 1.05 1.91
CA PHE A 124 16.73 1.47 1.68
C PHE A 124 15.75 0.29 1.46
N ASN A 125 16.17 -0.79 0.80
CA ASN A 125 15.33 -1.91 0.38
C ASN A 125 14.44 -2.51 1.49
N PRO A 126 14.90 -2.67 2.75
CA PRO A 126 14.03 -3.15 3.84
C PRO A 126 12.76 -2.28 4.03
N SER A 127 12.84 -0.98 3.73
CA SER A 127 11.74 -0.04 3.90
C SER A 127 10.68 -0.10 2.81
N CYS A 128 10.99 -0.71 1.66
CA CYS A 128 10.02 -0.93 0.58
C CYS A 128 8.77 -1.69 1.07
N LEU A 129 8.92 -2.59 2.05
CA LEU A 129 7.81 -3.33 2.65
C LEU A 129 6.85 -2.42 3.44
N HIS A 130 7.38 -1.43 4.17
CA HIS A 130 6.56 -0.47 4.91
C HIS A 130 5.72 0.39 3.94
N PHE A 131 6.31 0.82 2.83
CA PHE A 131 5.57 1.53 1.78
C PHE A 131 4.42 0.69 1.23
N ALA A 132 4.74 -0.51 0.71
CA ALA A 132 3.75 -1.43 0.17
C ALA A 132 2.61 -1.73 1.16
N PHE A 133 2.96 -1.87 2.44
CA PHE A 133 2.00 -2.09 3.50
C PHE A 133 1.04 -0.89 3.68
N VAL A 134 1.57 0.32 3.82
CA VAL A 134 0.75 1.53 3.99
C VAL A 134 -0.16 1.74 2.77
N VAL A 135 0.35 1.53 1.55
CA VAL A 135 -0.45 1.58 0.31
C VAL A 135 -1.67 0.67 0.40
N ARG A 136 -1.49 -0.60 0.79
CA ARG A 136 -2.57 -1.57 0.89
C ARG A 136 -3.61 -1.19 1.94
N VAL A 137 -3.15 -0.77 3.12
CA VAL A 137 -4.07 -0.39 4.21
C VAL A 137 -4.85 0.86 3.81
N LEU A 138 -4.17 1.88 3.28
CA LEU A 138 -4.81 3.12 2.88
C LEU A 138 -5.84 2.89 1.76
N ASP A 139 -5.53 2.02 0.79
CA ASP A 139 -6.46 1.67 -0.29
C ASP A 139 -7.72 0.96 0.24
N ARG A 140 -7.58 0.08 1.25
CA ARG A 140 -8.72 -0.54 1.94
C ARG A 140 -9.55 0.50 2.68
N ILE A 141 -8.92 1.43 3.41
CA ILE A 141 -9.59 2.52 4.12
C ILE A 141 -10.40 3.37 3.13
N VAL A 142 -9.78 3.78 2.02
CA VAL A 142 -10.43 4.59 0.99
C VAL A 142 -11.61 3.88 0.35
N THR A 143 -11.47 2.59 0.06
CA THR A 143 -12.56 1.77 -0.48
C THR A 143 -13.77 1.76 0.46
N ILE A 144 -13.55 1.54 1.77
CA ILE A 144 -14.62 1.54 2.78
C ILE A 144 -15.31 2.91 2.83
N LEU A 145 -14.54 4.00 2.89
CA LEU A 145 -15.07 5.36 3.01
C LEU A 145 -15.83 5.82 1.75
N ARG A 146 -15.38 5.40 0.56
CA ARG A 146 -16.07 5.67 -0.71
C ARG A 146 -17.42 4.95 -0.78
N ASN A 147 -17.51 3.74 -0.24
CA ASN A 147 -18.75 2.99 -0.14
C ASN A 147 -19.67 3.47 1.01
N GLY A 148 -19.36 4.61 1.63
CA GLY A 148 -20.16 5.20 2.71
C GLY A 148 -19.97 4.51 4.07
N GLY A 149 -19.01 3.59 4.19
CA GLY A 149 -18.67 2.92 5.45
C GLY A 149 -17.94 3.82 6.45
N VAL A 150 -17.69 3.27 7.64
CA VAL A 150 -16.87 3.89 8.69
C VAL A 150 -15.70 2.96 8.95
N VAL A 151 -14.51 3.54 9.10
CA VAL A 151 -13.28 2.78 9.32
C VAL A 151 -12.94 2.78 10.81
N ARG A 152 -12.58 1.61 11.36
CA ARG A 152 -12.10 1.51 12.74
C ARG A 152 -10.80 2.31 12.93
N SER A 153 -10.66 2.96 14.07
CA SER A 153 -9.48 3.78 14.41
C SER A 153 -8.16 3.01 14.29
N SER A 154 -8.18 1.69 14.54
CA SER A 154 -7.01 0.81 14.41
C SER A 154 -6.36 0.84 13.02
N GLY A 155 -7.14 1.01 11.94
CA GLY A 155 -6.59 1.15 10.59
C GLY A 155 -5.70 2.38 10.43
N PHE A 156 -6.17 3.52 10.94
CA PHE A 156 -5.42 4.78 10.93
C PHE A 156 -4.20 4.74 11.85
N VAL A 157 -4.34 4.13 13.03
CA VAL A 157 -3.22 3.93 13.97
C VAL A 157 -2.11 3.13 13.30
N HIS A 158 -2.47 2.06 12.59
CA HIS A 158 -1.50 1.21 11.94
C HIS A 158 -0.79 1.90 10.77
N CYS A 159 -1.52 2.65 9.92
CA CYS A 159 -0.91 3.51 8.91
C CYS A 159 0.09 4.51 9.51
N ASN A 160 -0.28 5.18 10.60
CA ASN A 160 0.57 6.15 11.27
C ASN A 160 1.85 5.53 11.85
N GLN A 161 1.75 4.34 12.45
CA GLN A 161 2.92 3.62 12.96
C GLN A 161 3.92 3.28 11.87
N GLU A 162 3.44 2.77 10.72
CA GLU A 162 4.30 2.41 9.59
C GLU A 162 4.89 3.65 8.90
N LEU A 163 4.11 4.73 8.77
CA LEU A 163 4.61 6.02 8.29
C LEU A 163 5.68 6.60 9.24
N LYS A 164 5.55 6.39 10.55
CA LYS A 164 6.58 6.85 11.51
C LYS A 164 7.90 6.09 11.32
N LYS A 165 7.86 4.77 11.10
CA LYS A 165 9.06 3.98 10.78
C LYS A 165 9.72 4.45 9.48
N LEU A 166 8.90 4.76 8.46
CA LEU A 166 9.39 5.34 7.22
C LEU A 166 10.04 6.70 7.46
N GLU A 167 9.41 7.57 8.25
CA GLU A 167 9.95 8.88 8.59
C GLU A 167 11.31 8.80 9.28
N GLU A 168 11.45 7.91 10.26
CA GLU A 168 12.72 7.69 10.98
C GLU A 168 13.81 7.20 10.03
N LYS A 169 13.46 6.31 9.09
CA LYS A 169 14.40 5.83 8.09
C LYS A 169 14.81 6.93 7.11
N LEU A 170 13.86 7.65 6.55
CA LEU A 170 14.12 8.72 5.59
C LEU A 170 14.94 9.84 6.23
N ARG A 171 14.71 10.13 7.51
CA ARG A 171 15.50 11.08 8.29
C ARG A 171 17.00 10.72 8.31
N SER A 172 17.36 9.43 8.34
CA SER A 172 18.78 9.02 8.28
C SER A 172 19.42 9.20 6.90
N LEU A 173 18.62 9.42 5.85
CA LEU A 173 19.06 9.60 4.46
C LEU A 173 18.71 11.01 3.94
N LYS A 174 18.35 11.92 4.85
CA LYS A 174 17.87 13.26 4.51
C LYS A 174 18.92 14.07 3.76
N ASP A 175 20.19 13.99 4.17
CA ASP A 175 21.28 14.70 3.51
C ASP A 175 21.44 14.25 2.04
N VAL A 176 21.13 12.97 1.75
CA VAL A 176 21.18 12.42 0.38
C VAL A 176 20.01 12.95 -0.45
N SER A 177 18.80 12.96 0.10
CA SER A 177 17.62 13.46 -0.61
C SER A 177 17.75 14.96 -0.91
N GLU A 178 18.21 15.76 0.06
CA GLU A 178 18.45 17.20 -0.10
C GLU A 178 19.58 17.49 -1.11
N ALA A 179 20.69 16.75 -1.06
CA ALA A 179 21.77 16.89 -2.04
C ALA A 179 21.30 16.58 -3.48
N ASN A 180 20.33 15.67 -3.63
CA ASN A 180 19.70 15.35 -4.92
C ASN A 180 18.61 16.37 -5.34
N GLY A 181 18.36 17.39 -4.51
CA GLY A 181 17.46 18.50 -4.78
C GLY A 181 16.00 18.21 -4.42
N PHE A 182 15.75 17.39 -3.38
CA PHE A 182 14.41 17.19 -2.84
C PHE A 182 13.86 18.49 -2.26
N ALA A 183 12.78 19.01 -2.86
CA ALA A 183 12.11 20.23 -2.44
C ALA A 183 10.71 19.90 -1.89
N ARG A 184 10.64 19.54 -0.60
CA ARG A 184 9.45 18.95 0.03
C ARG A 184 8.20 19.82 -0.14
N GLU A 185 8.28 21.11 0.17
CA GLU A 185 7.15 22.03 0.17
C GLU A 185 6.61 22.27 -1.26
N ALA A 186 7.52 22.39 -2.23
CA ALA A 186 7.15 22.55 -3.63
C ALA A 186 6.41 21.31 -4.16
N ILE A 187 6.90 20.12 -3.80
CA ILE A 187 6.28 18.85 -4.17
C ILE A 187 4.92 18.68 -3.46
N GLU A 188 4.82 19.01 -2.17
CA GLU A 188 3.58 18.93 -1.39
C GLU A 188 2.46 19.77 -2.00
N SER A 189 2.78 21.01 -2.42
CA SER A 189 1.83 21.93 -3.03
C SER A 189 1.18 21.36 -4.30
N ASN A 190 1.93 20.57 -5.07
CA ASN A 190 1.41 19.90 -6.26
C ASN A 190 0.65 18.62 -5.89
N ILE A 191 1.07 17.86 -4.90
CA ILE A 191 0.42 16.58 -4.57
C ILE A 191 -0.93 16.78 -3.86
N ILE A 192 -1.05 17.79 -2.99
CA ILE A 192 -2.22 17.95 -2.10
C ILE A 192 -3.54 18.10 -2.85
N HIS A 193 -3.58 18.78 -4.00
CA HIS A 193 -4.82 18.98 -4.76
C HIS A 193 -5.38 17.62 -5.25
N SER A 194 -4.49 16.72 -5.69
CA SER A 194 -4.88 15.40 -6.18
C SER A 194 -5.49 14.54 -5.06
N TRP A 195 -4.98 14.66 -3.83
CA TRP A 195 -5.54 13.94 -2.70
C TRP A 195 -6.86 14.55 -2.20
N LYS A 196 -7.02 15.88 -2.25
CA LYS A 196 -8.30 16.52 -1.90
C LYS A 196 -9.45 16.04 -2.79
N SER A 197 -9.20 15.84 -4.09
CA SER A 197 -10.20 15.30 -5.02
C SER A 197 -10.43 13.78 -4.91
N LEU A 198 -9.84 13.09 -3.91
CA LEU A 198 -9.95 11.64 -3.76
C LEU A 198 -11.40 11.15 -3.52
N PHE A 199 -12.26 11.98 -2.93
CA PHE A 199 -13.65 11.62 -2.64
C PHE A 199 -14.67 12.35 -3.51
N GLU A 200 -14.21 13.12 -4.50
CA GLU A 200 -15.07 13.81 -5.46
C GLU A 200 -15.59 12.83 -6.53
N THR A 201 -16.80 13.06 -7.04
CA THR A 201 -17.48 12.21 -8.02
C THR A 201 -16.89 12.30 -9.44
N THR A 202 -16.12 13.34 -9.73
CA THR A 202 -15.50 13.55 -11.04
C THR A 202 -14.25 12.69 -11.18
N HIS A 203 -14.43 11.47 -11.68
CA HIS A 203 -13.33 10.61 -12.07
C HIS A 203 -12.88 10.96 -13.49
N GLU A 204 -11.87 11.82 -13.62
CA GLU A 204 -11.03 11.73 -14.80
C GLU A 204 -10.37 10.34 -14.76
N VAL A 205 -10.79 9.47 -15.68
CA VAL A 205 -10.14 8.20 -15.94
C VAL A 205 -8.80 8.52 -16.58
N LEU A 206 -7.82 8.86 -15.74
CA LEU A 206 -6.44 8.97 -16.16
C LEU A 206 -6.03 7.60 -16.67
N ASN A 207 -5.48 7.55 -17.89
CA ASN A 207 -4.87 6.33 -18.42
C ASN A 207 -3.50 6.08 -17.74
N THR A 208 -3.54 5.98 -16.42
CA THR A 208 -2.44 5.79 -15.48
C THR A 208 -1.61 4.57 -15.85
N LYS A 209 -2.27 3.53 -16.39
CA LYS A 209 -1.60 2.28 -16.82
C LYS A 209 -0.69 2.49 -18.01
N THR A 210 -1.16 3.14 -19.08
CA THR A 210 -0.32 3.39 -20.26
C THR A 210 0.84 4.31 -19.91
N ARG A 211 0.60 5.35 -19.12
CA ARG A 211 1.65 6.27 -18.64
C ARG A 211 2.67 5.55 -17.76
N PHE A 212 2.23 4.66 -16.86
CA PHE A 212 3.11 3.86 -16.01
C PHE A 212 4.04 2.96 -16.82
N ILE A 213 3.49 2.22 -17.79
CA ILE A 213 4.30 1.36 -18.67
C ILE A 213 5.29 2.20 -19.47
N ALA A 214 4.89 3.39 -19.95
CA ALA A 214 5.78 4.28 -20.68
C ALA A 214 6.94 4.79 -19.80
N LEU A 215 6.65 5.22 -18.57
CA LEU A 215 7.66 5.73 -17.63
C LEU A 215 8.65 4.66 -17.16
N PHE A 216 8.16 3.44 -16.92
CA PHE A 216 8.94 2.38 -16.28
C PHE A 216 9.25 1.19 -17.21
N LYS A 217 9.17 1.38 -18.53
CA LYS A 217 9.32 0.31 -19.53
C LYS A 217 10.55 -0.58 -19.27
N SER A 218 11.72 0.03 -19.07
CA SER A 218 12.97 -0.68 -18.83
C SER A 218 12.94 -1.54 -17.55
N ALA A 219 12.39 -1.01 -16.46
CA ALA A 219 12.27 -1.75 -15.20
C ALA A 219 11.18 -2.83 -15.27
N VAL A 220 10.11 -2.62 -16.03
CA VAL A 220 9.06 -3.63 -16.25
C VAL A 220 9.62 -4.81 -17.04
N ASP A 221 10.37 -4.55 -18.12
CA ASP A 221 11.02 -5.59 -18.93
C ASP A 221 12.00 -6.41 -18.09
N GLU A 222 12.81 -5.77 -17.24
CA GLU A 222 13.76 -6.44 -16.35
C GLU A 222 13.08 -7.21 -15.20
N ILE A 223 12.02 -6.66 -14.58
CA ILE A 223 11.23 -7.38 -13.58
C ILE A 223 10.58 -8.62 -14.20
N ASN A 224 10.07 -8.52 -15.43
CA ASN A 224 9.52 -9.65 -16.16
C ASN A 224 10.59 -10.69 -16.48
N GLN A 225 11.80 -10.25 -16.85
CA GLN A 225 12.94 -11.13 -17.07
C GLN A 225 13.37 -11.83 -15.77
N TYR A 226 13.44 -11.11 -14.64
CA TYR A 226 13.75 -11.69 -13.33
C TYR A 226 12.68 -12.70 -12.87
N VAL A 227 11.39 -12.39 -13.08
CA VAL A 227 10.29 -13.32 -12.78
C VAL A 227 10.34 -14.56 -13.70
N CYS A 228 10.67 -14.38 -14.98
CA CYS A 228 10.84 -15.47 -15.94
C CYS A 228 12.02 -16.39 -15.54
N CYS A 229 13.18 -15.83 -15.21
CA CYS A 229 14.35 -16.58 -14.75
C CYS A 229 14.07 -17.34 -13.44
N ARG A 230 13.31 -16.74 -12.51
CA ARG A 230 12.93 -17.40 -11.25
C ARG A 230 11.92 -18.52 -11.49
N GLY A 231 10.98 -18.35 -12.41
CA GLY A 231 10.04 -19.39 -12.84
C GLY A 231 10.74 -20.59 -13.47
N LEU A 232 11.76 -20.35 -14.29
CA LEU A 232 12.59 -21.41 -14.89
C LEU A 232 13.48 -22.12 -13.85
N ALA A 233 14.06 -21.39 -12.89
CA ALA A 233 14.83 -21.99 -11.79
C ALA A 233 13.95 -22.84 -10.85
N SER A 234 12.65 -22.56 -10.77
CA SER A 234 11.68 -23.33 -9.98
C SER A 234 11.24 -24.63 -10.67
N LEU A 235 11.48 -24.75 -11.98
CA LEU A 235 11.16 -25.92 -12.81
C LEU A 235 12.38 -26.85 -13.01
N LEU A 236 13.55 -26.44 -12.52
CA LEU A 236 14.82 -27.19 -12.59
C LEU A 236 15.14 -27.94 -11.28
N ILE A 237 14.15 -28.12 -10.40
CA ILE A 237 14.18 -28.99 -9.21
C ILE A 237 13.10 -30.04 -9.40
#